data_AF-A0A924MWP1-F1
#
_entry.id   AF-A0A924MWP1-F1
#
_cell.length_a   1.000
_cell.length_b   1.000
_cell.length_c   1.000
_cell.angle_alpha   90.00
_cell.angle_beta   90.00
_cell.angle_gamma   90.00
#
_symmetry.space_group_name_H-M   'P 1'
#
loop_
_entity.id
_entity.type
_entity.pdbx_description
1 polymer ?
#
loop_
_entity_poly.entity_id
_entity_poly.type
_entity_poly.pdbx_seq_one_letter_code
_entity_poly.pdbx_strand_id
1 'polypeptide(L)'
;GGVAMFLMHLGEILPGGIGSGIAIMVVMAMLSVFVAGLMVGRTPEYLGKKIEAREVQLSILAVLAIPVATLGFSATAAILPQALAGLMHSGPHGLSEILYAYTSATANNGSAFAGLTANAPWWDATLGVAMALGRFLPIVAVLAMAGSLAAKPKLAPSAGTLPTDSGQFVGLVVGVILILAGLQFFPALALGPIVEHFQVLNVVAQAH
;
A
#
# COMPACT_ATOMS: atom_id res chain seq x y z
N GLY A 1 -3.83 12.57 -11.88
CA GLY A 1 -3.88 12.03 -10.52
C GLY A 1 -3.48 10.56 -10.38
N GLY A 2 -3.80 9.69 -11.36
CA GLY A 2 -3.63 8.24 -11.23
C GLY A 2 -2.24 7.73 -10.83
N VAL A 3 -1.16 8.29 -11.39
CA VAL A 3 0.21 7.91 -11.02
C VAL A 3 0.52 8.25 -9.56
N ALA A 4 0.13 9.44 -9.09
CA ALA A 4 0.32 9.82 -7.68
C ALA A 4 -0.45 8.86 -6.75
N MET A 5 -1.69 8.53 -7.09
CA MET A 5 -2.48 7.56 -6.34
C MET A 5 -1.82 6.18 -6.30
N PHE A 6 -1.29 5.72 -7.43
CA PHE A 6 -0.57 4.45 -7.51
C PHE A 6 0.69 4.43 -6.63
N LEU A 7 1.46 5.52 -6.60
CA LEU A 7 2.64 5.62 -5.72
C LEU A 7 2.26 5.52 -4.24
N MET A 8 1.15 6.13 -3.83
CA MET A 8 0.64 5.97 -2.46
C MET A 8 0.23 4.51 -2.18
N HIS A 9 -0.40 3.82 -3.15
CA HIS A 9 -0.76 2.39 -3.04
C HIS A 9 0.45 1.45 -2.89
N LEU A 10 1.65 1.87 -3.31
CA LEU A 10 2.88 1.10 -3.06
C LEU A 10 3.27 1.09 -1.57
N GLY A 11 2.57 1.84 -0.72
CA GLY A 11 2.81 1.93 0.72
C GLY A 11 3.74 3.06 1.12
N GLU A 12 3.76 4.16 0.36
CA GLU A 12 4.65 5.31 0.60
C GLU A 12 6.10 4.88 0.73
N ILE A 13 6.52 4.03 -0.19
CA ILE A 13 7.91 3.64 -0.34
C ILE A 13 8.65 4.73 -1.14
N LEU A 14 7.99 5.36 -2.11
CA LEU A 14 8.56 6.36 -3.02
C LEU A 14 7.54 7.45 -3.40
N PRO A 15 7.78 8.73 -3.06
CA PRO A 15 8.73 9.21 -2.04
C PRO A 15 8.22 8.88 -0.64
N GLY A 16 8.99 8.12 0.14
CA GLY A 16 8.50 7.69 1.44
C GLY A 16 8.55 8.74 2.55
N GLY A 17 7.63 8.62 3.50
CA GLY A 17 7.60 9.44 4.71
C GLY A 17 8.79 9.17 5.64
N ILE A 18 9.09 10.15 6.51
CA ILE A 18 10.18 10.08 7.49
C ILE A 18 9.97 8.85 8.40
N GLY A 19 10.85 7.85 8.26
CA GLY A 19 10.81 6.59 9.01
C GLY A 19 9.81 5.55 8.50
N SER A 20 8.61 5.96 8.06
CA SER A 20 7.58 5.01 7.57
C SER A 20 8.00 4.33 6.27
N GLY A 21 8.58 5.07 5.31
CA GLY A 21 8.96 4.50 4.02
C GLY A 21 10.03 3.41 4.14
N ILE A 22 11.05 3.64 4.98
CA ILE A 22 12.09 2.62 5.21
C ILE A 22 11.56 1.43 6.02
N ALA A 23 10.65 1.65 6.97
CA ALA A 23 10.02 0.56 7.71
C ALA A 23 9.23 -0.37 6.79
N ILE A 24 8.39 0.20 5.91
CA ILE A 24 7.63 -0.59 4.93
C ILE A 24 8.56 -1.24 3.89
N MET A 25 9.64 -0.59 3.48
CA MET A 25 10.67 -1.21 2.63
C MET A 25 11.28 -2.46 3.27
N VAL A 26 11.60 -2.41 4.57
CA VAL A 26 12.11 -3.58 5.30
C VAL A 26 11.05 -4.68 5.38
N VAL A 27 9.78 -4.32 5.58
CA VAL A 27 8.67 -5.29 5.53
C VAL A 27 8.56 -5.96 4.17
N MET A 28 8.65 -5.19 3.08
CA MET A 28 8.64 -5.73 1.72
C MET A 28 9.85 -6.64 1.47
N ALA A 29 11.05 -6.26 1.93
CA ALA A 29 12.23 -7.10 1.84
C ALA A 29 12.07 -8.44 2.59
N MET A 30 11.45 -8.43 3.78
CA MET A 30 11.16 -9.65 4.53
C MET A 30 10.15 -10.55 3.78
N LEU A 31 9.10 -9.96 3.19
CA LEU A 31 8.15 -10.70 2.35
C LEU A 31 8.82 -11.27 1.10
N SER A 32 9.72 -10.52 0.46
CA SER A 32 10.50 -11.00 -0.69
C SER A 32 11.39 -12.18 -0.33
N VAL A 33 12.13 -12.11 0.79
CA VAL A 33 12.92 -13.24 1.29
C VAL A 33 12.04 -14.43 1.63
N PHE A 34 10.86 -14.20 2.20
CA PHE A 34 9.88 -15.27 2.45
C PHE A 34 9.47 -15.97 1.16
N VAL A 35 9.06 -15.22 0.14
CA VAL A 35 8.68 -15.76 -1.17
C VAL A 35 9.85 -16.51 -1.81
N ALA A 36 11.06 -15.95 -1.82
CA ALA A 36 12.24 -16.61 -2.38
C ALA A 36 12.61 -17.89 -1.64
N GLY A 37 12.56 -17.87 -0.30
CA GLY A 37 12.81 -19.05 0.53
C GLY A 37 11.84 -20.18 0.19
N LEU A 38 10.54 -19.87 0.05
CA LEU A 38 9.53 -20.84 -0.37
C LEU A 38 9.80 -21.41 -1.78
N MET A 39 10.18 -20.55 -2.75
CA MET A 39 10.45 -20.98 -4.13
C MET A 39 11.62 -21.96 -4.25
N VAL A 40 12.64 -21.80 -3.40
CA VAL A 40 13.87 -22.61 -3.43
C VAL A 40 13.84 -23.74 -2.38
N GLY A 41 12.76 -23.83 -1.58
CA GLY A 41 12.61 -24.83 -0.51
C GLY A 41 13.56 -24.63 0.66
N ARG A 42 13.93 -23.38 0.96
CA ARG A 42 14.83 -22.99 2.06
C ARG A 42 14.10 -22.14 3.09
N THR A 43 14.56 -22.19 4.34
CA THR A 43 14.05 -21.30 5.38
C THR A 43 14.38 -19.84 5.03
N PRO A 44 13.39 -18.94 5.01
CA PRO A 44 13.60 -17.51 4.79
C PRO A 44 14.58 -16.89 5.81
N GLU A 45 15.54 -16.12 5.32
CA GLU A 45 16.56 -15.46 6.14
C GLU A 45 16.90 -14.07 5.59
N TYR A 46 16.79 -13.04 6.44
CA TYR A 46 17.16 -11.67 6.09
C TYR A 46 18.26 -11.17 7.04
N LEU A 47 19.40 -10.74 6.49
CA LEU A 47 20.56 -10.26 7.26
C LEU A 47 21.04 -11.24 8.35
N GLY A 48 21.00 -12.55 8.10
CA GLY A 48 21.40 -13.57 9.07
C GLY A 48 20.32 -13.92 10.10
N LYS A 49 19.15 -13.29 10.05
CA LYS A 49 18.02 -13.56 10.96
C LYS A 49 16.97 -14.39 10.24
N LYS A 50 16.55 -15.50 10.86
CA LYS A 50 15.47 -16.34 10.35
C LYS A 50 14.12 -15.62 10.44
N ILE A 51 13.41 -15.58 9.32
CA ILE A 51 12.04 -15.06 9.23
C ILE A 51 11.09 -16.25 9.38
N GLU A 52 10.35 -16.28 10.47
CA GLU A 52 9.42 -17.36 10.81
C GLU A 52 7.97 -16.87 10.66
N ALA A 53 7.01 -17.76 10.91
CA ALA A 53 5.59 -17.48 10.72
C ALA A 53 5.13 -16.19 11.42
N ARG A 54 5.66 -15.88 12.61
CA ARG A 54 5.31 -14.68 13.36
C ARG A 54 5.70 -13.40 12.62
N GLU A 55 6.93 -13.31 12.09
CA GLU A 55 7.35 -12.12 11.34
C GLU A 55 6.59 -11.98 10.03
N VAL A 56 6.28 -13.10 9.37
CA VAL A 56 5.47 -13.08 8.14
C VAL A 56 4.06 -12.57 8.43
N GLN A 57 3.41 -13.07 9.48
CA GLN A 57 2.07 -12.61 9.88
C GLN A 57 2.03 -11.12 10.20
N LEU A 58 3.02 -10.63 10.95
CA LEU A 58 3.13 -9.20 11.27
C LEU A 58 3.45 -8.35 10.03
N SER A 59 4.26 -8.87 9.10
CA SER A 59 4.53 -8.23 7.80
C SER A 59 3.25 -8.08 6.99
N ILE A 60 2.46 -9.16 6.91
CA ILE A 60 1.15 -9.15 6.24
C ILE A 60 0.19 -8.17 6.91
N LEU A 61 0.14 -8.13 8.25
CA LEU A 61 -0.68 -7.16 8.98
C LEU A 61 -0.30 -5.71 8.65
N ALA A 62 1.00 -5.42 8.56
CA ALA A 62 1.50 -4.08 8.23
C ALA A 62 1.11 -3.66 6.80
N VAL A 63 1.26 -4.54 5.81
CA VAL A 63 0.96 -4.20 4.40
C VAL A 63 -0.54 -4.22 4.09
N LEU A 64 -1.35 -4.96 4.86
CA LEU A 64 -2.81 -5.00 4.65
C LEU A 64 -3.54 -3.80 5.24
N ALA A 65 -2.92 -3.01 6.11
CA ALA A 65 -3.54 -1.84 6.71
C ALA A 65 -4.07 -0.85 5.65
N ILE A 66 -3.26 -0.58 4.62
CA ILE A 66 -3.62 0.34 3.54
C ILE A 66 -4.79 -0.17 2.69
N PRO A 67 -4.71 -1.34 2.03
CA PRO A 67 -5.80 -1.81 1.17
C PRO A 67 -7.09 -2.04 1.93
N VAL A 68 -7.05 -2.57 3.17
CA VAL A 68 -8.28 -2.83 3.94
C VAL A 68 -8.99 -1.53 4.29
N ALA A 69 -8.28 -0.54 4.84
CA ALA A 69 -8.90 0.72 5.22
C ALA A 69 -9.32 1.52 3.97
N THR A 70 -8.45 1.64 2.96
CA THR A 70 -8.77 2.36 1.73
C THR A 70 -9.98 1.75 1.03
N LEU A 71 -9.93 0.46 0.66
CA LEU A 71 -11.01 -0.15 -0.11
C LEU A 71 -12.30 -0.27 0.71
N GLY A 72 -12.20 -0.58 2.00
CA GLY A 72 -13.34 -0.68 2.90
C GLY A 72 -14.08 0.65 3.03
N PHE A 73 -13.35 1.73 3.36
CA PHE A 73 -13.97 3.04 3.48
C PHE A 73 -14.45 3.61 2.14
N SER A 74 -13.67 3.44 1.06
CA SER A 74 -14.10 3.84 -0.28
C SER A 74 -15.38 3.14 -0.71
N ALA A 75 -15.52 1.83 -0.45
CA ALA A 75 -16.74 1.08 -0.76
C ALA A 75 -17.95 1.63 0.01
N THR A 76 -17.81 1.93 1.30
CA THR A 76 -18.90 2.54 2.08
C THR A 76 -19.24 3.96 1.61
N ALA A 77 -18.25 4.79 1.30
CA ALA A 77 -18.48 6.15 0.84
C ALA A 77 -19.15 6.19 -0.55
N ALA A 78 -18.85 5.22 -1.42
CA ALA A 78 -19.41 5.15 -2.77
C ALA A 78 -20.93 4.86 -2.80
N ILE A 79 -21.53 4.41 -1.68
CA ILE A 79 -22.96 4.07 -1.61
C ILE A 79 -23.75 4.96 -0.63
N LEU A 80 -23.07 5.77 0.18
CA LEU A 80 -23.71 6.60 1.21
C LEU A 80 -24.04 7.98 0.65
N PRO A 81 -25.33 8.39 0.61
CA PRO A 81 -25.73 9.70 0.08
C PRO A 81 -25.02 10.88 0.75
N GLN A 82 -24.75 10.78 2.06
CA GLN A 82 -24.08 11.82 2.84
C GLN A 82 -22.62 11.98 2.43
N ALA A 83 -21.96 10.90 2.03
CA ALA A 83 -20.58 10.93 1.55
C ALA A 83 -20.52 11.48 0.12
N LEU A 84 -21.43 11.00 -0.75
CA LEU A 84 -21.53 11.42 -2.15
C LEU A 84 -21.87 12.91 -2.31
N ALA A 85 -22.60 13.50 -1.36
CA ALA A 85 -22.93 14.93 -1.36
C ALA A 85 -21.69 15.86 -1.32
N GLY A 86 -20.54 15.35 -0.87
CA GLY A 86 -19.29 16.11 -0.83
C GLY A 86 -18.46 16.07 -2.13
N LEU A 87 -18.85 15.24 -3.11
CA LEU A 87 -18.10 15.10 -4.36
C LEU A 87 -18.37 16.26 -5.32
N MET A 88 -17.32 16.72 -6.00
CA MET A 88 -17.45 17.68 -7.08
C MET A 88 -17.76 17.00 -8.41
N HIS A 89 -17.32 15.75 -8.59
CA HIS A 89 -17.47 15.03 -9.84
C HIS A 89 -18.26 13.72 -9.68
N SER A 90 -18.98 13.35 -10.73
CA SER A 90 -19.68 12.06 -10.85
C SER A 90 -18.92 11.09 -11.75
N GLY A 91 -19.34 9.82 -11.76
CA GLY A 91 -18.74 8.80 -12.63
C GLY A 91 -17.32 8.40 -12.19
N PRO A 92 -16.44 7.98 -13.12
CA PRO A 92 -15.10 7.48 -12.78
C PRO A 92 -14.23 8.48 -12.02
N HIS A 93 -14.30 9.77 -12.34
CA HIS A 93 -13.53 10.78 -11.63
C HIS A 93 -14.02 10.93 -10.17
N GLY A 94 -15.33 10.86 -9.93
CA GLY A 94 -15.89 10.86 -8.58
C GLY A 94 -15.39 9.66 -7.75
N LEU A 95 -15.32 8.47 -8.35
CA LEU A 95 -14.69 7.31 -7.69
C LEU A 95 -13.20 7.55 -7.43
N SER A 96 -12.48 8.17 -8.37
CA SER A 96 -11.09 8.56 -8.18
C SER A 96 -10.92 9.56 -7.03
N GLU A 97 -11.84 10.52 -6.83
CA GLU A 97 -11.84 11.45 -5.69
C GLU A 97 -11.98 10.70 -4.36
N ILE A 98 -12.94 9.77 -4.26
CA ILE A 98 -13.13 8.92 -3.06
C ILE A 98 -11.87 8.09 -2.78
N LEU A 99 -11.36 7.39 -3.80
CA LEU A 99 -10.18 6.53 -3.66
C LEU A 99 -8.96 7.36 -3.27
N TYR A 100 -8.74 8.51 -3.90
CA TYR A 100 -7.60 9.37 -3.58
C TYR A 100 -7.64 9.84 -2.13
N ALA A 101 -8.81 10.27 -1.65
CA ALA A 101 -8.98 10.76 -0.29
C ALA A 101 -8.61 9.69 0.75
N TYR A 102 -9.16 8.47 0.62
CA TYR A 102 -8.85 7.40 1.56
C TYR A 102 -7.45 6.82 1.38
N THR A 103 -6.94 6.71 0.15
CA THR A 103 -5.56 6.28 -0.07
C THR A 103 -4.59 7.26 0.58
N SER A 104 -4.75 8.56 0.36
CA SER A 104 -3.89 9.59 0.94
C SER A 104 -3.98 9.63 2.47
N ALA A 105 -5.21 9.56 3.02
CA ALA A 105 -5.42 9.53 4.47
C ALA A 105 -4.78 8.30 5.11
N THR A 106 -5.06 7.11 4.57
CA THR A 106 -4.53 5.84 5.10
C THR A 106 -3.02 5.73 4.91
N ALA A 107 -2.47 6.21 3.80
CA ALA A 107 -1.03 6.24 3.58
C ALA A 107 -0.33 7.36 4.37
N ASN A 108 -1.09 8.24 5.04
CA ASN A 108 -0.62 9.43 5.73
C ASN A 108 0.19 10.38 4.83
N ASN A 109 -0.18 10.49 3.56
CA ASN A 109 0.46 11.37 2.57
C ASN A 109 0.03 12.83 2.76
N GLY A 110 -1.28 13.06 2.90
CA GLY A 110 -1.87 14.38 3.10
C GLY A 110 -2.19 15.15 1.82
N SER A 111 -1.84 14.63 0.63
CA SER A 111 -2.30 15.20 -0.64
C SER A 111 -3.81 14.99 -0.85
N ALA A 112 -4.43 15.81 -1.70
CA ALA A 112 -5.82 15.65 -2.10
C ALA A 112 -6.03 16.13 -3.54
N PHE A 113 -7.06 15.60 -4.22
CA PHE A 113 -7.55 16.20 -5.47
C PHE A 113 -8.24 17.56 -5.26
N ALA A 114 -8.65 17.85 -4.02
CA ALA A 114 -9.30 19.10 -3.61
C ALA A 114 -10.65 19.40 -4.29
N GLY A 115 -11.22 18.47 -5.08
CA GLY A 115 -12.63 18.52 -5.51
C GLY A 115 -13.59 18.00 -4.43
N LEU A 116 -13.16 17.05 -3.61
CA LEU A 116 -13.95 16.55 -2.48
C LEU A 116 -14.02 17.58 -1.34
N THR A 117 -15.23 17.98 -0.95
CA THR A 117 -15.47 18.80 0.24
C THR A 117 -15.46 17.92 1.50
N ALA A 118 -14.27 17.76 2.08
CA ALA A 118 -14.05 16.85 3.20
C ALA A 118 -14.48 17.40 4.57
N ASN A 119 -14.81 18.70 4.69
CA ASN A 119 -15.33 19.31 5.93
C ASN A 119 -16.80 18.93 6.15
N ALA A 120 -17.02 17.64 6.40
CA ALA A 120 -18.32 17.05 6.66
C ALA A 120 -18.14 15.92 7.68
N PRO A 121 -19.13 15.68 8.59
CA PRO A 121 -18.98 14.73 9.69
C PRO A 121 -18.55 13.32 9.28
N TRP A 122 -19.04 12.83 8.14
CA TRP A 122 -18.63 11.53 7.59
C TRP A 122 -17.13 11.54 7.24
N TRP A 123 -16.71 12.48 6.40
CA TRP A 123 -15.35 12.55 5.88
C TRP A 123 -14.34 12.84 6.98
N ASP A 124 -14.59 13.80 7.87
CA ASP A 124 -13.70 14.09 9.00
C ASP A 124 -13.49 12.87 9.90
N ALA A 125 -14.58 12.16 10.23
CA ALA A 125 -14.52 10.99 11.10
C ALA A 125 -13.80 9.80 10.44
N THR A 126 -14.20 9.41 9.22
CA THR A 126 -13.64 8.21 8.58
C THR A 126 -12.24 8.44 8.05
N LEU A 127 -11.90 9.63 7.56
CA LEU A 127 -10.52 9.98 7.21
C LEU A 127 -9.65 10.01 8.48
N GLY A 128 -10.18 10.52 9.59
CA GLY A 128 -9.55 10.44 10.92
C GLY A 128 -9.18 9.01 11.32
N VAL A 129 -10.15 8.08 11.21
CA VAL A 129 -9.94 6.66 11.50
C VAL A 129 -8.97 6.02 10.50
N ALA A 130 -9.10 6.32 9.21
CA ALA A 130 -8.21 5.83 8.16
C ALA A 130 -6.74 6.24 8.43
N MET A 131 -6.50 7.49 8.82
CA MET A 131 -5.18 7.97 9.22
C MET A 131 -4.63 7.21 10.41
N ALA A 132 -5.45 6.99 11.45
CA ALA A 132 -5.03 6.26 12.65
C ALA A 132 -4.69 4.80 12.35
N LEU A 133 -5.52 4.11 11.56
CA LEU A 133 -5.28 2.73 11.14
C LEU A 133 -4.02 2.63 10.28
N GLY A 134 -3.88 3.51 9.30
CA GLY A 134 -2.72 3.57 8.42
C GLY A 134 -1.40 3.88 9.14
N ARG A 135 -1.45 4.64 10.24
CA ARG A 135 -0.26 5.03 11.00
C ARG A 135 0.09 4.01 12.08
N PHE A 136 -0.84 3.74 13.00
CA PHE A 136 -0.51 3.03 14.24
C PHE A 136 -0.48 1.52 14.07
N LEU A 137 -1.34 0.95 13.22
CA LEU A 137 -1.37 -0.50 13.03
C LEU A 137 -0.06 -1.02 12.40
N PRO A 138 0.48 -0.43 11.30
CA PRO A 138 1.79 -0.83 10.79
C PRO A 138 2.92 -0.57 11.78
N ILE A 139 2.90 0.53 12.53
CA ILE A 139 3.93 0.82 13.55
C ILE A 139 3.96 -0.27 14.62
N VAL A 140 2.81 -0.65 15.17
CA VAL A 140 2.73 -1.71 16.18
C VAL A 140 3.24 -3.04 15.62
N ALA A 141 2.86 -3.38 14.39
CA ALA A 141 3.35 -4.59 13.73
C ALA A 141 4.88 -4.57 13.53
N VAL A 142 5.43 -3.45 13.06
CA VAL A 142 6.88 -3.27 12.85
C VAL A 142 7.65 -3.33 14.16
N LEU A 143 7.16 -2.71 15.24
CA LEU A 143 7.80 -2.78 16.56
C LEU A 143 7.76 -4.20 17.13
N ALA A 144 6.64 -4.91 16.96
CA ALA A 144 6.53 -6.31 17.36
C ALA A 144 7.50 -7.22 16.58
N MET A 145 7.68 -6.97 15.28
CA MET A 145 8.70 -7.67 14.46
C MET A 145 10.11 -7.35 14.92
N ALA A 146 10.42 -6.07 15.18
CA ALA A 146 11.73 -5.66 15.67
C ALA A 146 12.09 -6.35 16.99
N GLY A 147 11.15 -6.42 17.94
CA GLY A 147 11.33 -7.14 19.20
C GLY A 147 11.57 -8.65 18.99
N SER A 148 10.81 -9.28 18.08
CA SER A 148 10.98 -10.70 17.75
C SER A 148 12.35 -10.98 17.13
N LEU A 149 12.78 -10.16 16.17
CA LEU A 149 14.07 -10.30 15.49
C LEU A 149 15.26 -9.98 16.38
N ALA A 150 15.11 -9.07 17.34
CA ALA A 150 16.15 -8.73 18.31
C ALA A 150 16.54 -9.93 19.18
N ALA A 151 15.56 -10.76 19.56
CA ALA A 151 15.78 -11.95 20.37
C ALA A 151 16.46 -13.12 19.62
N LYS A 152 16.44 -13.12 18.27
CA LYS A 152 16.99 -14.22 17.47
C LYS A 152 18.52 -14.13 17.33
N PRO A 153 19.26 -15.25 17.26
CA PRO A 153 20.68 -15.21 16.92
C PRO A 153 20.88 -14.77 15.47
N LYS A 154 22.02 -14.13 15.17
CA LYS A 154 22.46 -13.88 13.80
C LYS A 154 23.31 -15.06 13.33
N LEU A 155 22.93 -15.67 12.23
CA LEU A 155 23.60 -16.83 11.64
C LEU A 155 24.68 -16.40 10.64
N ALA A 156 25.70 -17.25 10.47
CA ALA A 156 26.71 -17.08 9.45
C ALA A 156 26.16 -17.49 8.06
N PRO A 157 26.57 -16.82 6.97
CA PRO A 157 26.17 -17.21 5.63
C PRO A 157 26.52 -18.66 5.29
N SER A 158 25.65 -19.32 4.55
CA SER A 158 25.81 -20.69 4.06
C SER A 158 25.60 -20.73 2.54
N ALA A 159 25.87 -21.88 1.91
CA ALA A 159 25.58 -22.09 0.48
C ALA A 159 24.08 -21.91 0.12
N GLY A 160 23.18 -21.99 1.11
CA GLY A 160 21.74 -21.76 0.94
C GLY A 160 21.27 -20.34 1.25
N THR A 161 22.18 -19.44 1.65
CA THR A 161 21.84 -18.06 2.00
C THR A 161 21.62 -17.23 0.73
N LEU A 162 20.45 -16.60 0.62
CA LEU A 162 20.12 -15.73 -0.51
C LEU A 162 20.90 -14.40 -0.42
N PRO A 163 21.65 -13.98 -1.46
CA PRO A 163 22.33 -12.69 -1.46
C PRO A 163 21.35 -11.51 -1.58
N THR A 164 21.10 -10.81 -0.46
CA THR A 164 20.13 -9.70 -0.37
C THR A 164 20.69 -8.34 -0.82
N ASP A 165 21.91 -8.30 -1.33
CA ASP A 165 22.64 -7.15 -1.86
C ASP A 165 22.83 -7.23 -3.40
N SER A 166 22.32 -8.29 -4.02
CA SER A 166 22.42 -8.53 -5.46
C SER A 166 21.35 -7.80 -6.27
N GLY A 167 21.63 -7.51 -7.54
CA GLY A 167 20.62 -6.98 -8.47
C GLY A 167 19.41 -7.90 -8.67
N GLN A 168 19.59 -9.22 -8.50
CA GLN A 168 18.48 -10.18 -8.52
C GLN A 168 17.52 -9.95 -7.36
N PHE A 169 18.05 -9.71 -6.15
CA PHE A 169 17.22 -9.40 -4.99
C PHE A 169 16.50 -8.06 -5.15
N VAL A 170 17.16 -7.04 -5.73
CA VAL A 170 16.50 -5.77 -6.07
C VAL A 170 15.31 -6.02 -7.01
N GLY A 171 15.51 -6.79 -8.08
CA GLY A 171 14.43 -7.14 -9.01
C GLY A 171 13.28 -7.90 -8.32
N LEU A 172 13.59 -8.82 -7.41
CA LEU A 172 12.59 -9.53 -6.63
C LEU A 172 11.78 -8.60 -5.72
N VAL A 173 12.43 -7.69 -5.00
CA VAL A 173 11.75 -6.73 -4.11
C VAL A 173 10.83 -5.81 -4.92
N VAL A 174 11.32 -5.27 -6.03
CA VAL A 174 10.50 -4.46 -6.95
C VAL A 174 9.31 -5.28 -7.48
N GLY A 175 9.54 -6.53 -7.90
CA GLY A 175 8.48 -7.41 -8.37
C GLY A 175 7.40 -7.66 -7.31
N VAL A 176 7.79 -7.96 -6.07
CA VAL A 176 6.85 -8.17 -4.97
C VAL A 176 6.04 -6.91 -4.67
N ILE A 177 6.68 -5.74 -4.63
CA ILE A 177 5.99 -4.45 -4.40
C ILE A 177 4.94 -4.19 -5.50
N LEU A 178 5.33 -4.34 -6.76
CA LEU A 178 4.44 -4.09 -7.90
C LEU A 178 3.29 -5.11 -7.97
N ILE A 179 3.56 -6.38 -7.69
CA ILE A 179 2.54 -7.43 -7.70
C ILE A 179 1.54 -7.19 -6.56
N LEU A 180 2.00 -6.88 -5.34
CA LEU A 180 1.11 -6.65 -4.22
C LEU A 180 0.20 -5.44 -4.47
N ALA A 181 0.78 -4.29 -4.79
CA ALA A 181 -0.02 -3.09 -5.04
C ALA A 181 -0.90 -3.21 -6.29
N GLY A 182 -0.35 -3.77 -7.37
CA GLY A 182 -1.07 -4.02 -8.61
C GLY A 182 -2.29 -4.88 -8.37
N LEU A 183 -2.13 -6.06 -7.78
CA LEU A 183 -3.27 -6.99 -7.60
C LEU A 183 -4.29 -6.49 -6.58
N GLN A 184 -3.87 -5.74 -5.55
CA GLN A 184 -4.80 -5.22 -4.53
C GLN A 184 -5.71 -4.11 -5.07
N PHE A 185 -5.16 -3.21 -5.88
CA PHE A 185 -5.86 -1.99 -6.28
C PHE A 185 -6.29 -1.97 -7.75
N PHE A 186 -5.86 -2.93 -8.57
CA PHE A 186 -6.19 -2.95 -10.00
C PHE A 186 -7.69 -2.83 -10.29
N PRO A 187 -8.61 -3.55 -9.61
CA PRO A 187 -10.04 -3.38 -9.87
C PRO A 187 -10.54 -1.95 -9.60
N ALA A 188 -10.10 -1.33 -8.51
CA ALA A 188 -10.47 0.04 -8.16
C ALA A 188 -9.86 1.07 -9.13
N LEU A 189 -8.60 0.88 -9.52
CA LEU A 189 -7.91 1.73 -10.48
C LEU A 189 -8.52 1.61 -11.89
N ALA A 190 -8.97 0.41 -12.27
CA ALA A 190 -9.66 0.16 -13.53
C ALA A 190 -10.96 0.97 -13.63
N LEU A 191 -11.76 0.99 -12.56
CA LEU A 191 -13.05 1.68 -12.49
C LEU A 191 -12.96 3.20 -12.27
N GLY A 192 -11.82 3.71 -11.80
CA GLY A 192 -11.59 5.14 -11.58
C GLY A 192 -10.68 5.73 -12.67
N PRO A 193 -9.38 5.94 -12.38
CA PRO A 193 -8.50 6.72 -13.24
C PRO A 193 -8.21 6.09 -14.61
N ILE A 194 -8.24 4.75 -14.73
CA ILE A 194 -7.93 4.08 -16.00
C ILE A 194 -9.08 4.27 -16.99
N VAL A 195 -10.33 3.99 -16.60
CA VAL A 195 -11.48 4.21 -17.49
C VAL A 195 -11.66 5.70 -17.80
N GLU A 196 -11.39 6.59 -16.84
CA GLU A 196 -11.39 8.04 -17.08
C GLU A 196 -10.40 8.43 -18.19
N HIS A 197 -9.18 7.87 -18.16
CA HIS A 197 -8.19 8.13 -19.20
C HIS A 197 -8.68 7.71 -20.59
N PHE A 198 -9.30 6.54 -20.72
CA PHE A 198 -9.87 6.09 -22.00
C PHE A 198 -11.06 6.94 -22.46
N GLN A 199 -11.88 7.43 -21.53
CA GLN A 199 -12.98 8.35 -21.86
C GLN A 199 -12.44 9.67 -22.45
N VAL A 200 -11.39 10.24 -21.85
CA VAL A 200 -10.73 11.44 -22.38
C VAL A 200 -10.14 11.19 -23.77
N LEU A 201 -9.45 10.06 -23.99
CA LEU A 201 -8.90 9.72 -25.30
C LEU A 201 -9.98 9.59 -26.38
N ASN A 202 -11.13 8.98 -26.05
CA ASN A 202 -12.25 8.87 -26.98
C ASN A 202 -12.82 10.24 -27.36
N VAL A 203 -12.96 11.16 -26.41
CA VAL A 203 -13.42 12.54 -26.68
C VAL A 203 -12.44 13.26 -27.61
N VAL A 204 -11.13 13.12 -27.37
CA VAL A 204 -10.10 13.71 -28.24
C VAL A 204 -10.12 13.11 -29.64
N ALA A 205 -10.29 11.79 -29.77
CA ALA A 205 -10.34 11.11 -31.05
C ALA A 205 -11.57 11.49 -31.89
N GLN A 206 -12.70 11.84 -31.25
CA GLN A 206 -13.92 12.30 -31.93
C GLN A 206 -13.87 13.79 -32.32
N ALA A 207 -12.93 14.55 -31.77
CA ALA A 207 -12.74 15.97 -32.07
C ALA A 207 -11.86 16.21 -33.33
N HIS A 208 -11.28 15.13 -33.90
CA HIS A 208 -10.50 15.11 -35.13
C HIS A 208 -11.20 14.29 -36.21
#